data_AF-X1MRD6-F1
#
_entry.id   AF-X1MRD6-F1
#
_cell.length_a   1.000
_cell.length_b   1.000
_cell.length_c   1.000
_cell.angle_alpha   90.00
_cell.angle_beta   90.00
_cell.angle_gamma   90.00
#
_symmetry.space_group_name_H-M   'P 1'
#
loop_
_entity.id
_entity.type
_entity.pdbx_description
1 polymer ?
#
loop_
_entity_poly.entity_id
_entity_poly.type
_entity_poly.pdbx_seq_one_letter_code
_entity_poly.pdbx_strand_id
1 'polypeptide(L)' 'LDLSKCIFCGNCVEFCEMNAIDMSYKYQLVEYSGKNLRLEKFELIKPSSTIRDFW' A
#
# COMPACT_ATOMS: atom_id res chain seq x y z
N LEU A 1 -4.55 2.87 6.63
CA LEU A 1 -5.04 3.19 5.28
C LEU A 1 -6.30 2.37 5.01
N ASP A 2 -7.38 2.97 4.52
CA ASP A 2 -8.64 2.25 4.25
C ASP A 2 -8.78 1.99 2.74
N LEU A 3 -8.49 0.76 2.31
CA LEU A 3 -8.53 0.36 0.90
C LEU A 3 -9.96 0.34 0.34
N SER A 4 -10.99 0.30 1.18
CA SER A 4 -12.38 0.40 0.71
C SER A 4 -12.74 1.79 0.19
N LYS A 5 -11.95 2.81 0.56
CA LYS A 5 -12.13 4.22 0.16
C LYS A 5 -11.03 4.72 -0.78
N CYS A 6 -9.91 4.01 -0.85
CA CYS A 6 -8.80 4.35 -1.73
C CYS A 6 -9.21 4.13 -3.19
N ILE A 7 -9.01 5.14 -4.05
CA ILE A 7 -9.30 5.05 -5.48
C ILE A 7 -8.06 4.69 -6.32
N PHE A 8 -6.93 4.37 -5.67
CA PHE A 8 -5.67 4.00 -6.33
C PHE A 8 -5.14 5.03 -7.34
N CYS A 9 -5.33 6.32 -7.07
CA CYS A 9 -4.90 7.40 -7.99
C CYS A 9 -3.40 7.72 -7.95
N GLY A 10 -2.68 7.28 -6.92
CA GLY A 10 -1.23 7.55 -6.81
C GLY A 10 -0.84 8.90 -6.21
N ASN A 11 -1.77 9.83 -5.97
CA ASN A 11 -1.46 11.16 -5.43
C ASN A 11 -0.67 11.13 -4.11
N CYS A 12 -0.88 10.11 -3.28
CA CYS A 12 -0.14 9.95 -2.02
C CYS A 12 1.35 9.68 -2.24
N VAL A 13 1.71 8.98 -3.32
CA VAL A 13 3.10 8.71 -3.71
C VAL A 13 3.71 9.97 -4.31
N GLU A 14 3.00 10.63 -5.24
CA GLU A 14 3.48 11.84 -5.91
C GLU A 14 3.72 13.01 -4.94
N PHE A 15 2.84 13.18 -3.96
CA PHE A 15 2.96 14.27 -2.98
C PHE A 15 4.04 13.99 -1.92
N CYS A 16 4.47 12.74 -1.74
CA CYS A 16 5.38 12.39 -0.65
C CYS A 16 6.84 12.65 -1.01
N GLU A 17 7.35 13.83 -0.66
CA GLU A 17 8.75 14.22 -0.90
C GLU A 17 9.80 13.28 -0.28
N MET A 18 9.44 12.61 0.83
CA MET A 18 10.33 11.70 1.57
C MET A 18 10.26 10.25 1.07
N ASN A 19 9.46 9.95 0.05
CA ASN A 19 9.23 8.59 -0.45
C ASN A 19 8.84 7.59 0.66
N ALA A 20 8.05 8.04 1.63
CA ALA A 20 7.64 7.22 2.78
C ALA A 20 6.54 6.21 2.43
N ILE A 21 5.81 6.45 1.34
CA ILE A 21 4.74 5.60 0.83
C ILE A 21 4.94 5.36 -0.66
N ASP A 22 4.56 4.18 -1.11
CA ASP A 22 4.73 3.72 -2.48
C ASP A 22 3.58 2.76 -2.85
N MET A 23 3.26 2.65 -4.13
CA MET A 23 2.23 1.73 -4.61
C MET A 23 2.86 0.41 -5.04
N SER A 24 2.43 -0.68 -4.43
CA SER A 24 2.81 -2.02 -4.86
C SER A 24 2.00 -2.48 -6.08
N TYR A 25 2.55 -3.39 -6.88
CA TYR A 25 1.84 -4.06 -7.98
C TYR A 25 0.86 -5.17 -7.52
N LYS A 26 0.52 -5.25 -6.23
CA LYS A 26 -0.45 -6.24 -5.72
C LYS A 26 -1.87 -5.82 -6.10
N TYR A 27 -2.50 -6.61 -6.98
CA TYR A 27 -3.87 -6.35 -7.44
C TYR A 27 -4.92 -7.34 -6.89
N GLN A 28 -4.49 -8.50 -6.37
CA GLN A 28 -5.39 -9.53 -5.83
C GLN A 28 -5.69 -9.29 -4.34
N LEU A 29 -6.42 -8.22 -4.03
CA LEU A 29 -6.70 -7.76 -2.66
C LEU A 29 -8.15 -8.06 -2.21
N VAL A 30 -8.77 -9.09 -2.79
CA VAL A 30 -10.17 -9.44 -2.49
C VAL A 30 -10.29 -9.97 -1.07
N GLU A 31 -11.22 -9.40 -0.32
CA GLU A 31 -11.52 -9.77 1.07
C GLU A 31 -13.03 -9.98 1.25
N TYR A 32 -13.43 -10.86 2.18
CA TYR A 32 -14.83 -11.16 2.44
C TYR A 32 -15.56 -10.06 3.24
N SER A 33 -14.82 -9.21 3.93
CA SER A 33 -15.36 -8.14 4.78
C SER A 33 -14.63 -6.83 4.51
N GLY A 34 -15.37 -5.74 4.30
CA GLY A 34 -14.78 -4.42 4.10
C GLY A 34 -13.94 -3.93 5.28
N LYS A 35 -14.13 -4.49 6.49
CA LYS A 35 -13.28 -4.20 7.65
C LYS A 35 -11.85 -4.69 7.45
N ASN A 36 -11.66 -5.78 6.70
CA ASN A 36 -10.34 -6.36 6.41
C ASN A 36 -9.55 -5.52 5.41
N LEU A 37 -10.22 -4.60 4.69
CA LEU A 37 -9.57 -3.66 3.78
C LEU A 37 -8.95 -2.45 4.50
N ARG A 38 -9.07 -2.38 5.82
CA ARG A 38 -8.44 -1.34 6.63
C ARG A 38 -7.07 -1.84 7.10
N LEU A 39 -6.02 -1.29 6.51
CA LEU A 39 -4.63 -1.56 6.85
C LEU A 39 -4.16 -0.67 8.00
N GLU A 40 -3.51 -1.28 8.98
CA GLU A 40 -2.84 -0.61 10.08
C GLU A 40 -1.38 -0.29 9.76
N LYS A 41 -0.77 0.60 10.55
CA LYS A 41 0.59 1.10 10.27
C LYS A 41 1.63 -0.02 10.11
N PHE A 42 1.55 -1.05 10.95
CA PHE A 42 2.53 -2.15 10.94
C PHE A 42 2.44 -3.00 9.66
N GLU A 43 1.30 -3.04 8.98
CA GLU A 43 1.09 -3.79 7.74
C GLU A 43 1.64 -3.07 6.51
N LEU A 44 1.85 -1.74 6.63
CA LEU A 44 2.37 -0.89 5.57
C LEU A 44 3.90 -0.72 5.63
N ILE A 45 4.54 -1.16 6.71
CA ILE A 45 5.99 -1.04 6.87
C ILE A 45 6.66 -2.06 5.94
N LYS A 46 7.41 -1.58 4.94
CA LYS A 46 8.30 -2.44 4.14
C LYS A 46 9.42 -2.96 5.07
N PRO A 47 9.64 -4.28 5.19
CA PRO A 47 10.78 -4.80 5.93
C PRO A 47 12.07 -4.37 5.21
N SER A 48 12.97 -3.69 5.93
CA SER A 48 14.26 -3.29 5.39
C SER A 48 15.06 -4.55 5.04
N SER A 49 15.39 -4.73 3.75
CA SER A 49 16.36 -5.72 3.20
C SER A 49 15.85 -7.05 2.58
N THR A 50 14.79 -7.04 1.78
CA THR A 50 14.72 -8.02 0.67
C THR A 50 15.03 -7.33 -0.65
N ILE A 51 16.27 -7.50 -1.10
CA ILE A 51 16.73 -7.20 -2.47
C ILE A 51 15.85 -8.04 -3.41
N ARG A 52 14.78 -7.45 -3.97
CA ARG A 52 14.05 -7.93 -5.16
C ARG A 52 12.85 -7.02 -5.46
N ASP A 53 13.16 -5.79 -5.88
CA ASP A 53 12.24 -5.03 -6.74
C ASP A 53 12.93 -4.89 -8.12
N PHE A 54 13.14 -6.03 -8.77
CA PHE A 54 13.30 -6.08 -10.23
C PHE A 54 11.99 -6.68 -10.77
N TRP A 55 11.12 -5.78 -11.25
CA TRP A 55 9.85 -5.99 -11.94
C TRP A 55 8.64 -6.35 -11.08
#